data_AF-A0A819BI92-F1
#
_entry.id   AF-A0A819BI92-F1
#
_cell.length_a   1.000
_cell.length_b   1.000
_cell.length_c   1.000
_cell.angle_alpha   90.00
_cell.angle_beta   90.00
_cell.angle_gamma   90.00
#
_symmetry.space_group_name_H-M   'P 1'
#
loop_
_entity.id
_entity.type
_entity.pdbx_description
1 polymer ?
#
loop_
_entity_poly.entity_id
_entity_poly.type
_entity_poly.pdbx_seq_one_letter_code
_entity_poly.pdbx_strand_id
1 'polypeptide(L)'
;MELRDKTTQTVEESRKCFGLTIGKLFNFILSLFLPLMLGIFTVVVTLNQQSTAAKQRSEDRQLAREQRLEDRNETDLQRAQELYVLTIQQETQMKAISEQYKDEVLSTYIKEIGELLEKSNGLLTSNSLINTLSRVKTLNAIRQLDGTRNIHLIRFLYEAKQFTYSEEQPALDISTAKLIDINFRDLGSSQSLENSN
;
A
#
# COMPACT_ATOMS: atom_id res chain seq x y z
N MET A 1 39.44 -66.61 -116.67
CA MET A 1 39.10 -65.18 -116.78
C MET A 1 38.46 -64.81 -115.47
N GLU A 2 39.01 -64.02 -114.57
CA GLU A 2 40.03 -62.98 -114.69
C GLU A 2 40.82 -62.92 -113.36
N LEU A 3 42.11 -62.63 -113.49
CA LEU A 3 43.10 -62.50 -112.43
C LEU A 3 43.11 -61.07 -111.86
N ARG A 4 43.76 -60.95 -110.69
CA ARG A 4 44.38 -59.74 -110.07
C ARG A 4 43.52 -58.94 -109.09
N ASP A 5 44.04 -58.32 -108.03
CA ASP A 5 45.33 -58.29 -107.32
C ASP A 5 45.17 -57.23 -106.20
N LYS A 6 46.05 -57.28 -105.19
CA LYS A 6 46.48 -56.20 -104.28
C LYS A 6 45.86 -56.01 -102.89
N THR A 7 46.45 -56.76 -101.96
CA THR A 7 47.32 -56.31 -100.85
C THR A 7 47.11 -54.94 -100.15
N THR A 8 47.04 -55.04 -98.80
CA THR A 8 47.59 -54.16 -97.74
C THR A 8 47.03 -52.76 -97.50
N GLN A 9 46.53 -52.54 -96.26
CA GLN A 9 46.80 -51.35 -95.43
C GLN A 9 46.34 -51.58 -93.96
N THR A 10 47.30 -51.69 -93.02
CA THR A 10 47.59 -50.75 -91.90
C THR A 10 46.56 -50.75 -90.77
N VAL A 11 46.81 -51.39 -89.62
CA VAL A 11 47.51 -50.84 -88.42
C VAL A 11 47.08 -49.39 -88.13
N GLU A 12 46.11 -49.20 -87.24
CA GLU A 12 46.02 -48.11 -86.24
C GLU A 12 44.64 -48.11 -85.54
N GLU A 13 44.46 -48.90 -84.49
CA GLU A 13 43.38 -48.67 -83.50
C GLU A 13 43.95 -48.74 -82.08
N SER A 14 44.78 -47.77 -81.72
CA SER A 14 45.13 -47.55 -80.32
C SER A 14 45.53 -46.11 -80.08
N ARG A 15 44.51 -45.24 -79.89
CA ARG A 15 44.57 -43.91 -79.25
C ARG A 15 43.16 -43.31 -79.21
N LYS A 16 42.30 -43.88 -78.36
CA LYS A 16 41.07 -43.22 -77.88
C LYS A 16 41.05 -43.23 -76.35
N CYS A 17 42.09 -42.67 -75.74
CA CYS A 17 42.04 -42.24 -74.36
C CYS A 17 42.45 -40.76 -74.32
N PHE A 18 41.65 -39.95 -73.63
CA PHE A 18 41.83 -38.51 -73.38
C PHE A 18 41.37 -37.52 -74.47
N GLY A 19 40.19 -37.78 -75.03
CA GLY A 19 39.29 -36.74 -75.55
C GLY A 19 38.26 -36.28 -74.50
N LEU A 20 38.64 -36.19 -73.22
CA LEU A 20 37.79 -35.60 -72.18
C LEU A 20 37.85 -34.08 -72.34
N THR A 21 36.89 -33.53 -73.08
CA THR A 21 36.64 -32.10 -73.18
C THR A 21 36.65 -31.53 -71.76
N ILE A 22 37.60 -30.65 -71.42
CA ILE A 22 37.78 -30.06 -70.08
C ILE A 22 36.45 -29.52 -69.50
N GLY A 23 35.54 -29.03 -70.37
CA GLY A 23 34.19 -28.63 -69.97
C GLY A 23 33.32 -29.75 -69.37
N LYS A 24 33.48 -31.01 -69.80
CA LYS A 24 32.77 -32.16 -69.20
C LYS A 24 33.28 -32.49 -67.80
N LEU A 25 34.60 -32.36 -67.56
CA LEU A 25 35.18 -32.52 -66.23
C LEU A 25 34.68 -31.41 -65.29
N PHE A 26 34.63 -30.17 -65.77
CA PHE A 26 34.11 -29.04 -65.01
C PHE A 26 32.63 -29.22 -64.64
N ASN A 27 31.80 -29.67 -65.58
CA ASN A 27 30.38 -29.95 -65.33
C ASN A 27 30.19 -31.07 -64.29
N PHE A 28 31.03 -32.11 -64.31
CA PHE A 28 30.99 -33.19 -63.32
C PHE A 28 31.40 -32.70 -61.92
N ILE A 29 32.45 -31.87 -61.84
CA ILE A 29 32.88 -31.24 -60.58
C ILE A 29 31.78 -30.31 -60.05
N LEU A 30 31.17 -29.49 -60.91
CA LEU A 30 30.10 -28.57 -60.52
C LEU A 30 28.85 -29.30 -60.04
N SER A 31 28.47 -30.41 -60.69
CA SER A 31 27.31 -31.22 -60.26
C SER A 31 27.54 -31.92 -58.92
N LEU A 32 28.80 -32.18 -58.54
CA LEU A 32 29.16 -32.73 -57.24
C LEU A 32 29.29 -31.64 -56.15
N PHE A 33 29.78 -30.45 -56.51
CA PHE A 33 30.00 -29.35 -55.57
C PHE A 33 28.70 -28.72 -55.07
N LEU A 34 27.70 -28.57 -55.93
CA LEU A 34 26.40 -27.98 -55.56
C LEU A 34 25.74 -28.68 -54.35
N PRO A 35 25.53 -30.01 -54.36
CA PRO A 35 24.94 -30.69 -53.20
C PRO A 35 25.86 -30.68 -51.97
N LEU A 36 27.18 -30.69 -52.14
CA LEU A 36 28.14 -30.59 -51.03
C LEU A 36 28.03 -29.24 -50.31
N MET A 37 28.02 -28.14 -51.07
CA MET A 37 27.89 -26.78 -50.53
C MET A 37 26.54 -26.58 -49.85
N LEU A 38 25.48 -27.13 -50.43
CA LEU A 38 24.15 -27.10 -49.82
C LEU A 38 24.15 -27.81 -48.46
N GLY A 39 24.76 -28.99 -48.37
CA GLY A 39 24.86 -29.75 -47.12
C GLY A 39 25.64 -29.00 -46.03
N ILE A 40 26.81 -28.45 -46.36
CA ILE A 40 27.61 -27.66 -45.41
C ILE A 40 26.83 -26.42 -44.96
N PHE A 41 26.18 -25.71 -45.89
CA PHE A 41 25.38 -24.53 -45.58
C PHE A 41 24.24 -24.87 -44.61
N THR A 42 23.50 -25.96 -44.84
CA THR A 42 22.43 -26.42 -43.95
C THR A 42 22.94 -26.70 -42.53
N VAL A 43 24.09 -27.36 -42.39
CA VAL A 43 24.68 -27.66 -41.07
C VAL A 43 25.08 -26.38 -40.35
N VAL A 44 25.76 -25.45 -41.02
CA VAL A 44 26.18 -24.17 -40.42
C VAL A 44 24.99 -23.34 -39.98
N VAL A 45 23.95 -23.22 -40.83
CA VAL A 45 22.72 -22.49 -40.48
C VAL A 45 22.04 -23.12 -39.27
N THR A 46 21.96 -24.45 -39.21
CA THR A 46 21.35 -25.17 -38.10
C THR A 46 22.07 -24.89 -36.77
N LEU A 47 23.41 -24.94 -36.78
CA LEU A 47 24.21 -24.64 -35.57
C LEU A 47 24.05 -23.18 -35.13
N ASN A 48 24.03 -22.24 -36.08
CA ASN A 48 23.86 -20.82 -35.78
C ASN A 48 22.45 -20.53 -35.20
N GLN A 49 21.43 -21.17 -35.75
CA GLN A 49 20.05 -21.06 -35.26
C GLN A 49 19.91 -21.61 -33.84
N GLN A 50 20.54 -22.74 -33.54
CA GLN A 50 20.54 -23.31 -32.18
C GLN A 50 21.23 -22.39 -31.17
N SER A 51 22.37 -21.82 -31.53
CA SER A 51 23.09 -20.86 -30.68
C SER A 51 22.24 -19.61 -30.37
N THR A 52 21.63 -19.04 -31.41
CA THR A 52 20.77 -17.85 -31.26
C THR A 52 19.53 -18.15 -30.42
N ALA A 53 18.86 -19.29 -30.66
CA ALA A 53 17.70 -19.70 -29.89
C ALA A 53 18.05 -20.00 -28.42
N ALA A 54 19.23 -20.58 -28.15
CA ALA A 54 19.70 -20.80 -26.78
C ALA A 54 19.96 -19.47 -26.05
N LYS A 55 20.57 -18.50 -26.73
CA LYS A 55 20.81 -17.15 -26.19
C LYS A 55 19.49 -16.44 -25.87
N GLN A 56 18.55 -16.40 -26.81
CA GLN A 56 17.23 -15.79 -26.60
C GLN A 56 16.48 -16.42 -25.42
N ARG A 57 16.44 -17.75 -25.33
CA ARG A 57 15.81 -18.42 -24.18
C ARG A 57 16.46 -18.07 -22.84
N SER A 58 17.76 -17.80 -22.82
CA SER A 58 18.46 -17.38 -21.61
C SER A 58 18.11 -15.95 -21.21
N GLU A 59 18.01 -15.05 -22.19
CA GLU A 59 17.59 -13.65 -22.01
C GLU A 59 16.12 -13.59 -21.56
N ASP A 60 15.22 -14.31 -22.23
CA ASP A 60 13.80 -14.41 -21.88
C ASP A 60 13.61 -14.94 -20.45
N ARG A 61 14.43 -15.91 -20.03
CA ARG A 61 14.39 -16.44 -18.66
C ARG A 61 14.89 -15.43 -17.63
N GLN A 62 15.86 -14.59 -17.98
CA GLN A 62 16.34 -13.54 -17.09
C GLN A 62 15.30 -12.43 -16.96
N LEU A 63 14.75 -11.97 -18.09
CA LEU A 63 13.69 -10.96 -18.12
C LEU A 63 12.46 -11.41 -17.33
N ALA A 64 12.00 -12.65 -17.54
CA ALA A 64 10.88 -13.20 -16.79
C ALA A 64 11.16 -13.37 -15.28
N ARG A 65 12.42 -13.50 -14.87
CA ARG A 65 12.79 -13.53 -13.44
C ARG A 65 12.79 -12.12 -12.85
N GLU A 66 13.33 -11.16 -13.58
CA GLU A 66 13.37 -9.77 -13.17
C GLU A 66 11.96 -9.21 -12.97
N GLN A 67 11.08 -9.43 -13.95
CA GLN A 67 9.66 -9.07 -13.85
C GLN A 67 8.99 -9.69 -12.62
N ARG A 68 9.23 -10.98 -12.33
CA ARG A 68 8.66 -11.62 -11.13
C ARG A 68 9.20 -11.05 -9.83
N LEU A 69 10.42 -10.52 -9.81
CA LEU A 69 10.98 -9.87 -8.63
C LEU A 69 10.40 -8.47 -8.45
N GLU A 70 10.23 -7.74 -9.55
CA GLU A 70 9.56 -6.44 -9.56
C GLU A 70 8.11 -6.56 -9.09
N ASP A 71 7.33 -7.47 -9.69
CA ASP A 71 5.93 -7.74 -9.31
C ASP A 71 5.80 -8.10 -7.81
N ARG A 72 6.75 -8.88 -7.28
CA ARG A 72 6.79 -9.23 -5.85
C ARG A 72 7.07 -8.02 -4.98
N ASN A 73 8.07 -7.22 -5.34
CA ASN A 73 8.40 -6.00 -4.61
C ASN A 73 7.23 -5.01 -4.63
N GLU A 74 6.55 -4.84 -5.78
CA GLU A 74 5.38 -3.98 -5.87
C GLU A 74 4.23 -4.48 -4.99
N THR A 75 3.96 -5.78 -5.03
CA THR A 75 2.91 -6.40 -4.19
C THR A 75 3.22 -6.24 -2.70
N ASP A 76 4.48 -6.44 -2.31
CA ASP A 76 4.88 -6.32 -0.90
C ASP A 76 4.85 -4.85 -0.45
N LEU A 77 5.21 -3.90 -1.32
CA LEU A 77 5.08 -2.47 -1.05
C LEU A 77 3.61 -2.06 -0.88
N GLN A 78 2.73 -2.53 -1.77
CA GLN A 78 1.29 -2.27 -1.69
C GLN A 78 0.72 -2.83 -0.38
N ARG A 79 1.06 -4.07 -0.02
CA ARG A 79 0.63 -4.67 1.25
C ARG A 79 1.10 -3.86 2.46
N ALA A 80 2.35 -3.40 2.44
CA ALA A 80 2.88 -2.57 3.53
C ALA A 80 2.13 -1.23 3.65
N GLN A 81 1.79 -0.61 2.52
CA GLN A 81 1.00 0.63 2.48
C GLN A 81 -0.43 0.41 2.99
N GLU A 82 -1.10 -0.67 2.57
CA GLU A 82 -2.45 -1.01 3.04
C GLU A 82 -2.48 -1.23 4.55
N LEU A 83 -1.49 -1.95 5.10
CA LEU A 83 -1.37 -2.15 6.54
C LEU A 83 -1.20 -0.82 7.28
N TYR A 84 -0.38 0.10 6.77
CA TYR A 84 -0.18 1.42 7.36
C TYR A 84 -1.46 2.27 7.34
N VAL A 85 -2.22 2.25 6.26
CA VAL A 85 -3.50 2.95 6.18
C VAL A 85 -4.49 2.38 7.18
N LEU A 86 -4.54 1.05 7.31
CA LEU A 86 -5.42 0.37 8.27
C LEU A 86 -5.10 0.76 9.71
N THR A 87 -3.82 0.84 10.10
CA THR A 87 -3.45 1.25 11.47
C THR A 87 -3.87 2.68 11.76
N ILE A 88 -3.66 3.62 10.84
CA ILE A 88 -4.10 5.02 10.99
C ILE A 88 -5.62 5.09 11.15
N GLN A 89 -6.37 4.32 10.35
CA GLN A 89 -7.82 4.29 10.44
C GLN A 89 -8.30 3.77 11.80
N GLN A 90 -7.69 2.70 12.30
CA GLN A 90 -8.01 2.16 13.63
C GLN A 90 -7.72 3.18 14.74
N GLU A 91 -6.56 3.83 14.72
CA GLU A 91 -6.21 4.87 15.70
C GLU A 91 -7.19 6.04 15.65
N THR A 92 -7.56 6.47 14.45
CA THR A 92 -8.51 7.57 14.25
C THR A 92 -9.90 7.20 14.79
N GLN A 93 -10.37 5.98 14.53
CA GLN A 93 -11.64 5.48 15.05
C GLN A 93 -11.63 5.37 16.57
N MET A 94 -10.57 4.80 17.15
CA MET A 94 -10.43 4.67 18.60
C MET A 94 -10.41 6.04 19.29
N LYS A 95 -9.72 7.02 18.68
CA LYS A 95 -9.73 8.40 19.15
C LYS A 95 -11.13 9.01 19.06
N ALA A 96 -11.84 8.86 17.94
CA ALA A 96 -13.19 9.37 17.77
C ALA A 96 -14.17 8.77 18.80
N ILE A 97 -14.10 7.46 19.03
CA ILE A 97 -14.91 6.76 20.05
C ILE A 97 -14.57 7.29 21.45
N SER A 98 -13.29 7.47 21.76
CA SER A 98 -12.88 8.02 23.06
C SER A 98 -13.39 9.44 23.27
N GLU A 99 -13.41 10.28 22.24
CA GLU A 99 -13.93 11.65 22.32
C GLU A 99 -15.46 11.64 22.48
N GLN A 100 -16.17 10.83 21.70
CA GLN A 100 -17.63 10.65 21.82
C GLN A 100 -18.03 10.18 23.22
N TYR A 101 -17.27 9.23 23.79
CA TYR A 101 -17.51 8.75 25.15
C TYR A 101 -17.38 9.87 26.18
N LYS A 102 -16.36 10.73 26.08
CA LYS A 102 -16.20 11.87 27.00
C LYS A 102 -17.33 12.89 26.83
N ASP A 103 -17.77 13.14 25.60
CA ASP A 103 -18.91 14.03 25.33
C ASP A 103 -20.21 13.47 25.93
N GLU A 104 -20.42 12.16 25.81
CA GLU A 104 -21.54 11.46 26.44
C GLU A 104 -21.48 11.58 27.97
N VAL A 105 -20.32 11.33 28.60
CA VAL A 105 -20.13 11.49 30.05
C VAL A 105 -20.46 12.91 30.51
N LEU A 106 -20.00 13.94 29.78
CA LEU A 106 -20.31 15.34 30.12
C LEU A 106 -21.82 15.63 29.97
N SER A 107 -22.44 15.19 28.88
CA SER A 107 -23.87 15.39 28.61
C SER A 107 -24.75 14.70 29.67
N THR A 108 -24.46 13.43 29.98
CA THR A 108 -25.13 12.68 31.04
C THR A 108 -24.97 13.38 32.38
N TYR A 109 -23.75 13.83 32.72
CA TYR A 109 -23.51 14.57 33.95
C TYR A 109 -24.34 15.86 34.05
N ILE A 110 -24.33 16.69 33.00
CA ILE A 110 -25.10 17.95 32.97
C ILE A 110 -26.59 17.67 33.17
N LYS A 111 -27.12 16.65 32.49
CA LYS A 111 -28.51 16.23 32.63
C LYS A 111 -28.83 15.80 34.07
N GLU A 112 -28.05 14.88 34.63
CA GLU A 112 -28.29 14.35 35.98
C GLU A 112 -28.19 15.45 37.05
N ILE A 113 -27.20 16.32 36.97
CA ILE A 113 -27.07 17.44 37.91
C ILE A 113 -28.18 18.48 37.69
N GLY A 114 -28.59 18.73 36.46
CA GLY A 114 -29.73 19.59 36.14
C GLY A 114 -31.02 19.09 36.78
N GLU A 115 -31.31 17.79 36.67
CA GLU A 115 -32.45 17.16 37.34
C GLU A 115 -32.35 17.24 38.88
N LEU A 116 -31.14 17.10 39.45
CA LEU A 116 -30.95 17.26 40.89
C LEU A 116 -31.19 18.70 41.34
N LEU A 117 -30.71 19.69 40.58
CA LEU A 117 -30.94 21.11 40.82
C LEU A 117 -32.43 21.43 40.77
N GLU A 118 -33.16 20.94 39.77
CA GLU A 118 -34.61 21.14 39.66
C GLU A 118 -35.34 20.59 40.89
N LYS A 119 -35.01 19.37 41.33
CA LYS A 119 -35.60 18.73 42.51
C LYS A 119 -35.23 19.42 43.83
N SER A 120 -34.12 20.15 43.86
CA SER A 120 -33.55 20.76 45.06
C SER A 120 -33.70 22.28 45.11
N ASN A 121 -34.64 22.85 44.36
CA ASN A 121 -34.90 24.29 44.26
C ASN A 121 -33.66 25.10 43.87
N GLY A 122 -32.81 24.53 43.00
CA GLY A 122 -31.62 25.16 42.46
C GLY A 122 -30.36 25.03 43.33
N LEU A 123 -30.38 24.25 44.41
CA LEU A 123 -29.24 24.14 45.33
C LEU A 123 -28.87 22.69 45.64
N LEU A 124 -27.70 22.24 45.20
CA LEU A 124 -27.22 20.88 45.42
C LEU A 124 -26.85 20.62 46.90
N THR A 125 -26.62 21.67 47.67
CA THR A 125 -26.22 21.60 49.08
C THR A 125 -27.37 21.74 50.07
N SER A 126 -28.60 21.90 49.58
CA SER A 126 -29.82 22.00 50.40
C SER A 126 -30.08 20.77 51.28
N ASN A 127 -29.64 19.59 50.86
CA ASN A 127 -29.82 18.33 51.56
C ASN A 127 -28.49 17.56 51.60
N SER A 128 -28.14 16.98 52.76
CA SER A 128 -26.90 16.21 52.94
C SER A 128 -26.74 15.05 51.93
N LEU A 129 -27.83 14.36 51.59
CA LEU A 129 -27.84 13.28 50.61
C LEU A 129 -27.58 13.81 49.20
N ILE A 130 -28.28 14.89 48.81
CA ILE A 130 -28.10 15.51 47.48
C ILE A 130 -26.69 16.09 47.35
N ASN A 131 -26.15 16.70 48.41
CA ASN A 131 -24.79 17.22 48.45
C ASN A 131 -23.77 16.10 48.24
N THR A 132 -23.91 14.99 48.99
CA THR A 132 -23.01 13.85 48.85
C THR A 132 -23.09 13.23 47.46
N LEU A 133 -24.29 13.04 46.94
CA LEU A 133 -24.51 12.44 45.62
C LEU A 133 -23.95 13.32 44.49
N SER A 134 -24.26 14.62 44.52
CA SER A 134 -23.74 15.58 43.54
C SER A 134 -22.22 15.65 43.59
N ARG A 135 -21.62 15.74 44.79
CA ARG A 135 -20.18 15.72 44.97
C ARG A 135 -19.54 14.46 44.37
N VAL A 136 -20.07 13.27 44.67
CA VAL A 136 -19.55 12.02 44.11
C VAL A 136 -19.65 11.99 42.59
N LYS A 137 -20.79 12.43 42.02
CA LYS A 137 -20.98 12.51 40.56
C LYS A 137 -20.01 13.49 39.91
N THR A 138 -19.85 14.69 40.48
CA THR A 138 -18.92 15.71 40.01
C THR A 138 -17.47 15.22 40.04
N LEU A 139 -17.04 14.61 41.15
CA LEU A 139 -15.70 14.06 41.27
C LEU A 139 -15.45 12.91 40.28
N ASN A 140 -16.46 12.08 40.04
CA ASN A 140 -16.37 10.98 39.07
C ASN A 140 -16.28 11.51 37.63
N ALA A 141 -17.10 12.49 37.27
CA ALA A 141 -17.07 13.12 35.96
C ALA A 141 -15.72 13.79 35.70
N ILE A 142 -15.20 14.57 36.66
CA ILE A 142 -13.91 15.26 36.51
C ILE A 142 -12.75 14.31 36.21
N ARG A 143 -12.77 13.09 36.78
CA ARG A 143 -11.73 12.08 36.54
C ARG A 143 -11.77 11.45 35.15
N GLN A 144 -12.93 11.45 34.50
CA GLN A 144 -13.15 10.82 33.20
C GLN A 144 -13.01 11.81 32.04
N LEU A 145 -13.24 13.09 32.31
CA LEU A 145 -13.17 14.16 31.33
C LEU A 145 -11.74 14.72 31.20
N ASP A 146 -11.44 15.25 30.03
CA ASP A 146 -10.20 16.01 29.79
C ASP A 146 -10.36 17.49 30.18
N GLY A 147 -9.25 18.24 30.08
CA GLY A 147 -9.18 19.64 30.50
C GLY A 147 -10.28 20.52 29.89
N THR A 148 -10.50 20.42 28.58
CA THR A 148 -11.51 21.22 27.86
C THR A 148 -12.93 20.93 28.38
N ARG A 149 -13.29 19.66 28.55
CA ARG A 149 -14.63 19.29 29.05
C ARG A 149 -14.80 19.60 30.54
N ASN A 150 -13.74 19.47 31.32
CA ASN A 150 -13.72 19.91 32.72
C ASN A 150 -14.00 21.40 32.86
N ILE A 151 -13.50 22.23 31.94
CA ILE A 151 -13.81 23.66 31.90
C ILE A 151 -15.32 23.88 31.70
N HIS A 152 -15.96 23.17 30.76
CA HIS A 152 -17.41 23.28 30.55
C HIS A 152 -18.21 22.83 31.78
N LEU A 153 -17.80 21.74 32.41
CA LEU A 153 -18.40 21.25 33.65
C LEU A 153 -18.30 22.29 34.78
N ILE A 154 -17.12 22.89 34.98
CA ILE A 154 -16.90 23.90 36.01
C ILE A 154 -17.71 25.16 35.72
N ARG A 155 -17.74 25.61 34.45
CA ARG A 155 -18.56 26.75 34.02
C ARG A 155 -20.03 26.52 34.32
N PHE A 156 -20.56 25.34 33.99
CA PHE A 156 -21.95 24.97 34.30
C PHE A 156 -22.25 25.08 35.80
N LEU A 157 -21.38 24.54 36.67
CA LEU A 157 -21.57 24.62 38.13
C LEU A 157 -21.47 26.06 38.66
N TYR A 158 -20.59 26.88 38.08
CA TYR A 158 -20.47 28.29 38.40
C TYR A 158 -21.71 29.09 38.00
N GLU A 159 -22.23 28.88 36.79
CA GLU A 159 -23.45 29.53 36.28
C GLU A 159 -24.69 29.11 37.09
N ALA A 160 -24.72 27.86 37.54
CA ALA A 160 -25.70 27.36 38.48
C ALA A 160 -25.50 27.88 39.91
N LYS A 161 -24.51 28.74 40.18
CA LYS A 161 -24.17 29.31 41.50
C LYS A 161 -23.80 28.27 42.57
N GLN A 162 -23.36 27.08 42.18
CA GLN A 162 -23.03 25.99 43.13
C GLN A 162 -21.64 26.16 43.80
N PHE A 163 -20.82 27.09 43.29
CA PHE A 163 -19.53 27.45 43.87
C PHE A 163 -19.54 28.76 44.67
N THR A 164 -20.67 29.48 44.69
CA THR A 164 -20.75 30.74 45.42
C THR A 164 -20.89 30.46 46.91
N TYR A 165 -19.88 30.86 47.69
CA TYR A 165 -19.96 30.78 49.14
C TYR A 165 -20.96 31.81 49.67
N SER A 166 -21.98 31.34 50.38
CA SER A 166 -22.88 32.17 51.18
C SER A 166 -22.88 31.64 52.61
N GLU A 167 -23.00 32.51 53.61
CA GLU A 167 -23.06 32.10 55.03
C GLU A 167 -24.21 31.12 55.29
N GLU A 168 -25.27 31.18 54.49
CA GLU A 168 -26.45 30.34 54.61
C GLU A 168 -26.36 29.03 53.81
N GLN A 169 -25.44 28.94 52.83
CA GLN A 169 -25.41 27.84 51.86
C GLN A 169 -23.97 27.43 51.57
N PRO A 170 -23.53 26.25 52.04
CA PRO A 170 -22.19 25.78 51.75
C PRO A 170 -22.05 25.51 50.24
N ALA A 171 -20.90 25.88 49.69
CA ALA A 171 -20.55 25.58 48.30
C ALA A 171 -20.28 24.07 48.11
N LEU A 172 -20.47 23.58 46.89
CA LEU A 172 -20.12 22.20 46.55
C LEU A 172 -18.60 21.99 46.66
N ASP A 173 -18.18 21.16 47.62
CA ASP A 173 -16.76 20.87 47.85
C ASP A 173 -16.17 19.94 46.78
N ILE A 174 -15.40 20.53 45.87
CA ILE A 174 -14.62 19.82 44.84
C ILE A 174 -13.11 19.88 45.11
N SER A 175 -12.67 20.25 46.32
CA SER A 175 -11.24 20.44 46.64
C SER A 175 -10.39 19.17 46.46
N THR A 176 -11.01 18.01 46.51
CA THR A 176 -10.35 16.70 46.31
C THR A 176 -10.24 16.29 44.83
N ALA A 177 -10.80 17.09 43.91
CA ALA A 177 -10.73 16.83 42.48
C ALA A 177 -9.30 17.07 41.97
N LYS A 178 -8.76 16.10 41.24
CA LYS A 178 -7.53 16.30 40.47
C LYS A 178 -7.91 16.90 39.12
N LEU A 179 -7.76 18.22 39.01
CA LEU A 179 -7.94 18.94 37.75
C LEU A 179 -6.66 18.81 36.93
N ILE A 180 -6.64 17.89 35.97
CA ILE A 180 -5.51 17.64 35.08
C ILE A 180 -5.77 18.41 33.76
N ASP A 181 -4.73 19.03 33.22
CA ASP A 181 -4.71 19.69 31.90
C ASP A 181 -5.73 20.83 31.70
N ILE A 182 -6.14 21.51 32.78
CA ILE A 182 -7.04 22.66 32.67
C ILE A 182 -6.27 23.93 32.34
N ASN A 183 -6.52 24.48 31.15
CA ASN A 183 -6.04 25.80 30.75
C ASN A 183 -7.19 26.80 30.67
N PHE A 184 -7.35 27.62 31.71
CA PHE A 184 -8.41 28.63 31.77
C PHE A 184 -8.23 29.78 30.77
N ARG A 185 -7.09 29.89 30.07
CA ARG A 185 -6.88 30.96 29.06
C ARG A 185 -7.79 30.80 27.84
N ASP A 186 -8.22 29.59 27.52
CA ASP A 186 -9.09 29.32 26.36
C ASP A 186 -10.56 29.75 26.57
N LEU A 187 -10.95 30.14 27.79
CA LEU A 187 -12.31 30.59 28.08
C LEU A 187 -12.66 31.95 27.45
N GLY A 188 -11.65 32.77 27.10
CA GLY A 188 -11.83 34.12 26.57
C GLY A 188 -11.75 34.23 25.05
N SER A 189 -11.24 33.21 24.35
CA SER A 189 -10.95 33.26 22.91
C SER A 189 -12.11 32.81 22.02
N SER A 190 -13.11 32.09 22.56
CA SER A 190 -14.22 31.58 21.75
C SER A 190 -15.23 32.65 21.29
N GLN A 191 -15.21 33.87 21.86
CA GLN A 191 -16.13 34.95 21.47
C GLN A 191 -15.62 35.83 20.31
N SER A 192 -14.34 35.73 19.91
CA SER A 192 -13.79 36.63 18.89
C SER A 192 -13.91 36.15 17.44
N LEU A 193 -14.34 34.90 17.20
CA LEU A 193 -14.44 34.32 15.85
C LEU A 193 -15.82 34.48 15.19
N GLU A 194 -16.85 34.91 15.92
CA GLU A 194 -18.21 35.04 15.37
C GLU A 194 -18.50 36.44 14.77
N ASN A 195 -17.60 37.42 14.94
CA ASN A 195 -17.79 38.80 14.46
C ASN A 195 -16.95 39.18 13.23
N SER A 196 -16.47 38.21 12.45
CA SER A 196 -15.65 38.46 11.25
C SER A 196 -16.23 37.90 9.94
N ASN A 197 -17.56 37.84 9.83
CA ASN A 197 -18.26 37.61 8.56
C ASN A 197 -19.23 38.76 8.27
#